data_AF-A0A3D3R695-F1
#
_entry.id   AF-A0A3D3R695-F1
#
_cell.length_a   1.000
_cell.length_b   1.000
_cell.length_c   1.000
_cell.angle_alpha   90.00
_cell.angle_beta   90.00
_cell.angle_gamma   90.00
#
_symmetry.space_group_name_H-M   'P 1'
#
loop_
_entity.id
_entity.type
_entity.pdbx_description
1 polymer ?
#
loop_
_entity_poly.entity_id
_entity_poly.type
_entity_poly.pdbx_seq_one_letter_code
_entity_poly.pdbx_strand_id
1 'polypeptide(L)'
;MSWQRWISISLVLGMLLLAFGLIMPAVFQAREAARRNTAKNNLKQIGLALFNYHESYRCLPPGGTIREDDTAMQGWIAMMMPFLDASPYYSWLDFNESWQSTKNRYVFDQKLFVFLIPGVEQQYTDSGFALTQIMGNPNLLHRNSDVTFEEMTNGLSFTWLAGEATGDFQPWCYPFNWRPLGTKLCQGPASYGRPEWGGGHLLFADGHIKFFTDATSSQMLQRYDAAPPVATKAETAVPKKVFQTGNFHWDRIDLQSDPEGRDEYFAYSLSGSANVLLKLNVYSQVLLTEEEQKQPKSYLEGPQFLLEIDSTTDIAAALKATPLVDAATSEQLEANVKTLQALQKRLQK
;
A
#
# COMPACT_ATOMS: atom_id res chain seq x y z
N MET A 1 -16.29 -62.04 -1.57
CA MET A 1 -16.36 -60.64 -1.07
C MET A 1 -17.21 -59.86 -2.06
N SER A 2 -18.38 -59.41 -1.63
CA SER A 2 -19.57 -59.24 -2.48
C SER A 2 -19.62 -57.93 -3.27
N TRP A 3 -20.05 -58.03 -4.54
CA TRP A 3 -20.44 -56.93 -5.43
C TRP A 3 -21.36 -55.87 -4.79
N GLN A 4 -22.17 -56.27 -3.80
CA GLN A 4 -23.00 -55.38 -2.99
C GLN A 4 -22.18 -54.33 -2.20
N ARG A 5 -20.95 -54.67 -1.77
CA ARG A 5 -20.05 -53.71 -1.11
C ARG A 5 -19.64 -52.59 -2.07
N TRP A 6 -19.35 -52.93 -3.32
CA TRP A 6 -19.01 -51.94 -4.35
C TRP A 6 -20.20 -51.04 -4.68
N ILE A 7 -21.42 -51.58 -4.81
CA ILE A 7 -22.63 -50.77 -5.00
C ILE A 7 -22.81 -49.78 -3.85
N SER A 8 -22.68 -50.24 -2.61
CA SER A 8 -22.88 -49.40 -1.42
C SER A 8 -21.86 -48.27 -1.34
N ILE A 9 -20.58 -48.57 -1.62
CA ILE A 9 -19.51 -47.57 -1.68
C ILE A 9 -19.78 -46.54 -2.79
N SER A 10 -20.16 -46.98 -3.99
CA SER A 10 -20.46 -46.10 -5.11
C SER A 10 -21.64 -45.17 -4.84
N LEU A 11 -22.69 -45.66 -4.16
CA LEU A 11 -23.84 -44.83 -3.79
C LEU A 11 -23.45 -43.72 -2.81
N VAL A 12 -22.67 -44.07 -1.78
CA VAL A 12 -22.17 -43.10 -0.79
C VAL A 12 -21.28 -42.05 -1.45
N LEU A 13 -20.35 -42.48 -2.31
CA LEU A 13 -19.50 -41.57 -3.09
C LEU A 13 -20.32 -40.65 -4.00
N GLY A 14 -21.36 -41.17 -4.66
CA GLY A 14 -22.26 -40.36 -5.49
C GLY A 14 -22.98 -39.27 -4.70
N MET A 15 -23.48 -39.60 -3.50
CA MET A 15 -24.11 -38.61 -2.61
C MET A 15 -23.11 -37.54 -2.13
N LEU A 16 -21.87 -37.93 -1.80
CA LEU A 16 -20.82 -36.99 -1.40
C LEU A 16 -20.44 -36.04 -2.55
N LEU A 17 -20.25 -36.56 -3.76
CA LEU A 17 -19.92 -35.75 -4.93
C LEU A 17 -21.03 -34.74 -5.26
N LEU A 18 -22.30 -35.15 -5.14
CA LEU A 18 -23.44 -34.24 -5.30
C LEU A 18 -23.43 -33.15 -4.23
N ALA A 19 -23.21 -33.51 -2.97
CA ALA A 19 -23.11 -32.53 -1.88
C ALA A 19 -21.97 -31.54 -2.10
N PHE A 20 -20.77 -32.00 -2.47
CA PHE A 20 -19.64 -31.13 -2.79
C PHE A 20 -19.91 -30.23 -3.99
N GLY A 21 -20.55 -30.76 -5.04
CA GLY A 21 -20.93 -29.99 -6.24
C GLY A 21 -21.86 -28.82 -5.93
N LEU A 22 -22.75 -28.96 -4.94
CA LEU A 22 -23.64 -27.87 -4.50
C LEU A 22 -22.97 -26.87 -3.57
N ILE A 23 -22.05 -27.32 -2.71
CA ILE A 23 -21.38 -26.47 -1.71
C ILE A 23 -20.29 -25.58 -2.35
N MET A 24 -19.52 -26.11 -3.30
CA MET A 24 -18.35 -25.42 -3.83
C MET A 24 -18.68 -24.05 -4.50
N PRO A 25 -19.71 -23.91 -5.36
CA PRO A 25 -20.09 -22.61 -5.93
C PRO A 25 -20.53 -21.61 -4.87
N ALA A 26 -21.23 -22.08 -3.83
CA ALA A 26 -21.69 -21.24 -2.72
C ALA A 26 -20.51 -20.71 -1.89
N VAL A 27 -19.48 -21.53 -1.64
CA VAL A 27 -18.26 -21.11 -0.93
C VAL A 27 -17.51 -20.02 -1.70
N PHE A 28 -17.41 -20.13 -3.02
CA PHE A 28 -16.76 -19.09 -3.84
C PHE A 28 -17.53 -17.76 -3.82
N GLN A 29 -18.86 -17.81 -3.97
CA GLN A 29 -19.71 -16.62 -3.86
C GLN A 29 -19.60 -15.97 -2.47
N ALA A 30 -19.60 -16.77 -1.41
CA ALA A 30 -19.46 -16.28 -0.04
C ALA A 30 -18.08 -15.63 0.20
N ARG A 31 -17.00 -16.21 -0.33
CA ARG A 31 -15.65 -15.63 -0.27
C ARG A 31 -15.58 -14.28 -0.99
N GLU A 32 -16.20 -14.18 -2.15
CA GLU A 32 -16.18 -12.93 -2.92
C GLU A 32 -17.03 -11.84 -2.26
N ALA A 33 -18.19 -12.20 -1.71
CA ALA A 33 -18.99 -11.30 -0.88
C ALA A 33 -18.23 -10.82 0.36
N ALA A 34 -17.44 -11.70 1.00
CA ALA A 34 -16.59 -11.33 2.13
C ALA A 34 -15.49 -10.35 1.71
N ARG A 35 -14.80 -10.57 0.59
CA ARG A 35 -13.80 -9.64 0.04
C ARG A 35 -14.40 -8.26 -0.22
N ARG A 36 -15.58 -8.22 -0.85
CA ARG A 36 -16.32 -6.99 -1.12
C ARG A 36 -16.71 -6.25 0.17
N ASN A 37 -17.14 -6.99 1.21
CA ASN A 37 -17.45 -6.40 2.52
C ASN A 37 -16.20 -5.85 3.22
N THR A 38 -15.07 -6.54 3.14
CA THR A 38 -13.79 -6.04 3.67
C THR A 38 -13.34 -4.78 2.95
N ALA A 39 -13.44 -4.73 1.62
CA ALA A 39 -13.08 -3.53 0.84
C ALA A 39 -13.98 -2.33 1.19
N LYS A 40 -15.29 -2.56 1.36
CA LYS A 40 -16.22 -1.55 1.89
C LYS A 40 -15.79 -1.09 3.29
N ASN A 41 -15.41 -2.00 4.20
CA ASN A 41 -14.96 -1.62 5.54
C ASN A 41 -13.64 -0.82 5.51
N ASN A 42 -12.73 -1.14 4.60
CA ASN A 42 -11.51 -0.38 4.38
C ASN A 42 -11.81 1.06 3.96
N LEU A 43 -12.72 1.27 3.00
CA LEU A 43 -13.20 2.61 2.65
C LEU A 43 -13.88 3.34 3.82
N LYS A 44 -14.55 2.60 4.72
CA LYS A 44 -15.17 3.21 5.92
C LYS A 44 -14.10 3.74 6.88
N GLN A 45 -13.01 3.01 7.07
CA GLN A 45 -11.88 3.45 7.88
C GLN A 45 -11.17 4.66 7.24
N ILE A 46 -10.98 4.66 5.92
CA ILE A 46 -10.45 5.81 5.18
C ILE A 46 -11.36 7.02 5.35
N GLY A 47 -12.68 6.86 5.21
CA GLY A 47 -13.64 7.93 5.44
C GLY A 47 -13.55 8.50 6.84
N LEU A 48 -13.54 7.64 7.87
CA LEU A 48 -13.38 8.09 9.26
C LEU A 48 -12.07 8.88 9.46
N ALA A 49 -10.96 8.41 8.90
CA ALA A 49 -9.69 9.11 8.98
C ALA A 49 -9.71 10.47 8.26
N LEU A 50 -10.38 10.58 7.09
CA LEU A 50 -10.57 11.87 6.40
C LEU A 50 -11.42 12.84 7.22
N PHE A 51 -12.47 12.36 7.87
CA PHE A 51 -13.30 13.16 8.78
C PHE A 51 -12.50 13.65 9.99
N ASN A 52 -11.72 12.78 10.64
CA ASN A 52 -10.90 13.17 11.79
C ASN A 52 -9.80 14.17 11.39
N TYR A 53 -9.23 14.02 10.19
CA TYR A 53 -8.31 15.00 9.62
C TYR A 53 -9.02 16.35 9.43
N HIS A 54 -10.19 16.37 8.78
CA HIS A 54 -10.98 17.59 8.59
C HIS A 54 -11.38 18.24 9.92
N GLU A 55 -11.77 17.47 10.92
CA GLU A 55 -12.08 17.99 12.25
C GLU A 55 -10.88 18.70 12.90
N SER A 56 -9.69 18.12 12.73
CA SER A 56 -8.43 18.62 13.31
C SER A 56 -7.86 19.83 12.55
N TYR A 57 -7.89 19.79 11.22
CA TYR A 57 -7.20 20.76 10.35
C TYR A 57 -8.14 21.69 9.58
N ARG A 58 -9.46 21.50 9.69
CA ARG A 58 -10.53 22.28 9.03
C ARG A 58 -10.59 22.19 7.50
N CYS A 59 -9.77 21.33 6.90
CA CYS A 59 -9.76 21.02 5.47
C CYS A 59 -9.48 19.53 5.26
N LEU A 60 -9.74 19.03 4.05
CA LEU A 60 -9.23 17.74 3.60
C LEU A 60 -7.70 17.80 3.46
N PRO A 61 -6.99 16.66 3.59
CA PRO A 61 -5.55 16.64 3.37
C PRO A 61 -5.23 17.03 1.93
N PRO A 62 -4.10 17.73 1.68
CA PRO A 62 -3.64 17.97 0.32
C PRO A 62 -3.42 16.63 -0.37
N GLY A 63 -3.89 16.49 -1.61
CA GLY A 63 -3.65 15.31 -2.43
C GLY A 63 -2.18 14.93 -2.46
N GLY A 64 -1.34 15.95 -2.63
CA GLY A 64 0.09 15.90 -2.47
C GLY A 64 0.68 17.28 -2.26
N THR A 65 1.69 17.37 -1.40
CA THR A 65 2.41 18.62 -1.16
C THR A 65 3.55 18.76 -2.16
N ILE A 66 3.56 19.85 -2.92
CA ILE A 66 4.61 20.18 -3.89
C ILE A 66 5.20 21.53 -3.50
N ARG A 67 6.52 21.55 -3.27
CA ARG A 67 7.27 22.77 -2.93
C ARG A 67 7.36 23.71 -4.12
N GLU A 68 7.78 24.95 -3.85
CA GLU A 68 7.97 25.99 -4.87
C GLU A 68 9.04 25.63 -5.91
N ASP A 69 10.01 24.78 -5.54
CA ASP A 69 11.05 24.25 -6.43
C ASP A 69 10.59 23.01 -7.24
N ASP A 70 9.27 22.76 -7.29
CA ASP A 70 8.63 21.58 -7.88
C ASP A 70 9.04 20.24 -7.23
N THR A 71 9.69 20.26 -6.06
CA THR A 71 9.97 19.04 -5.31
C THR A 71 8.67 18.45 -4.78
N ALA A 72 8.35 17.25 -5.26
CA ALA A 72 7.21 16.49 -4.81
C ALA A 72 7.49 15.86 -3.44
N MET A 73 6.64 16.18 -2.46
CA MET A 73 6.73 15.71 -1.08
C MET A 73 5.73 14.56 -0.88
N GLN A 74 5.09 14.47 0.28
CA GLN A 74 4.19 13.39 0.65
C GLN A 74 2.74 13.63 0.15
N GLY A 75 2.02 12.53 -0.07
CA GLY A 75 0.61 12.51 -0.48
C GLY A 75 -0.37 12.49 0.69
N TRP A 76 -1.66 12.63 0.37
CA TRP A 76 -2.77 12.61 1.33
C TRP A 76 -2.80 11.37 2.25
N ILE A 77 -2.39 10.21 1.72
CA ILE A 77 -2.31 8.96 2.49
C ILE A 77 -1.33 9.06 3.66
N ALA A 78 -0.17 9.70 3.46
CA ALA A 78 0.81 9.93 4.52
C ALA A 78 0.26 10.87 5.60
N MET A 79 -0.44 11.93 5.18
CA MET A 79 -1.05 12.92 6.07
C MET A 79 -2.17 12.32 6.94
N MET A 80 -2.82 11.26 6.46
CA MET A 80 -3.88 10.57 7.19
C MET A 80 -3.40 9.54 8.21
N MET A 81 -2.12 9.12 8.17
CA MET A 81 -1.63 8.04 9.04
C MET A 81 -1.91 8.22 10.55
N PRO A 82 -1.86 9.43 11.14
CA PRO A 82 -2.20 9.62 12.56
C PRO A 82 -3.64 9.25 12.89
N PHE A 83 -4.54 9.32 11.91
CA PHE A 83 -5.97 9.02 12.06
C PHE A 83 -6.31 7.59 11.61
N LEU A 84 -5.29 6.82 11.25
CA LEU A 84 -5.36 5.39 10.92
C LEU A 84 -4.64 4.59 12.02
N ASP A 85 -4.82 3.27 12.02
CA ASP A 85 -4.02 2.35 12.87
C ASP A 85 -2.58 2.15 12.32
N ALA A 86 -1.95 3.26 11.90
CA ALA A 86 -0.62 3.34 11.30
C ALA A 86 0.31 4.26 12.12
N SER A 87 0.03 4.39 13.42
CA SER A 87 0.61 5.39 14.33
C SER A 87 2.15 5.49 14.37
N PRO A 88 2.98 4.41 14.39
CA PRO A 88 4.43 4.61 14.38
C PRO A 88 4.97 5.14 13.05
N TYR A 89 4.33 4.81 11.93
CA TYR A 89 4.86 5.14 10.61
C TYR A 89 4.87 6.64 10.36
N TYR A 90 3.87 7.36 10.87
CA TYR A 90 3.83 8.81 10.74
C TYR A 90 5.00 9.49 11.45
N SER A 91 5.31 9.07 12.69
CA SER A 91 6.43 9.63 13.47
C SER A 91 7.80 9.31 12.87
N TRP A 92 7.90 8.25 12.07
CA TRP A 92 9.16 7.86 11.41
C TRP A 92 9.39 8.57 10.08
N LEU A 93 8.42 9.31 9.56
CA LEU A 93 8.57 10.08 8.33
C LEU A 93 9.28 11.42 8.60
N ASP A 94 10.36 11.66 7.86
CA ASP A 94 10.94 12.98 7.71
C ASP A 94 10.18 13.74 6.61
N PHE A 95 9.29 14.65 7.01
CA PHE A 95 8.52 15.50 6.09
C PHE A 95 9.36 16.59 5.41
N ASN A 96 10.63 16.76 5.78
CA ASN A 96 11.55 17.65 5.06
C ASN A 96 12.16 16.99 3.82
N GLU A 97 11.97 15.69 3.67
CA GLU A 97 12.51 14.89 2.58
C GLU A 97 11.47 14.61 1.51
N SER A 98 11.90 14.56 0.25
CA SER A 98 11.01 14.18 -0.85
C SER A 98 10.49 12.75 -0.67
N TRP A 99 9.37 12.42 -1.32
CA TRP A 99 8.85 11.03 -1.28
C TRP A 99 9.83 10.00 -1.87
N GLN A 100 10.83 10.44 -2.64
CA GLN A 100 11.84 9.58 -3.25
C GLN A 100 13.06 9.37 -2.35
N SER A 101 13.18 10.11 -1.24
CA SER A 101 14.33 10.04 -0.34
C SER A 101 14.45 8.65 0.30
N THR A 102 15.68 8.15 0.38
CA THR A 102 15.96 6.88 1.04
C THR A 102 15.73 6.92 2.55
N LYS A 103 15.73 8.12 3.16
CA LYS A 103 15.46 8.29 4.59
C LYS A 103 14.07 7.77 5.01
N ASN A 104 13.07 7.95 4.15
CA ASN A 104 11.70 7.48 4.39
C ASN A 104 11.42 6.09 3.83
N ARG A 105 12.44 5.44 3.26
CA ARG A 105 12.27 4.22 2.46
C ARG A 105 11.63 3.09 3.25
N TYR A 106 12.08 2.87 4.48
CA TYR A 106 11.55 1.82 5.34
C TYR A 106 10.03 1.93 5.49
N VAL A 107 9.53 3.15 5.73
CA VAL A 107 8.10 3.41 5.89
C VAL A 107 7.37 3.18 4.57
N PHE A 108 7.89 3.71 3.46
CA PHE A 108 7.26 3.60 2.14
C PHE A 108 7.23 2.18 1.55
N ASP A 109 8.04 1.27 2.11
CA ASP A 109 8.01 -0.16 1.81
C ASP A 109 6.97 -0.92 2.65
N GLN A 110 6.34 -0.29 3.64
CA GLN A 110 5.30 -0.94 4.45
C GLN A 110 3.94 -0.93 3.77
N LYS A 111 3.24 -2.07 3.82
CA LYS A 111 1.85 -2.16 3.35
C LYS A 111 0.92 -1.47 4.33
N LEU A 112 0.09 -0.58 3.80
CA LEU A 112 -1.08 -0.07 4.51
C LEU A 112 -2.30 -0.88 4.07
N PHE A 113 -2.64 -1.94 4.81
CA PHE A 113 -3.68 -2.90 4.43
C PHE A 113 -5.05 -2.26 4.16
N VAL A 114 -5.36 -1.13 4.79
CA VAL A 114 -6.59 -0.37 4.55
C VAL A 114 -6.68 0.21 3.13
N PHE A 115 -5.55 0.42 2.44
CA PHE A 115 -5.49 0.89 1.06
C PHE A 115 -5.35 -0.24 0.03
N LEU A 116 -5.41 -1.50 0.47
CA LEU A 116 -5.39 -2.67 -0.40
C LEU A 116 -6.79 -3.28 -0.52
N ILE A 117 -7.13 -3.72 -1.73
CA ILE A 117 -8.35 -4.42 -2.07
C ILE A 117 -8.10 -5.93 -1.93
N PRO A 118 -8.89 -6.64 -1.10
CA PRO A 118 -8.75 -8.09 -0.96
C PRO A 118 -8.90 -8.83 -2.28
N GLY A 119 -7.92 -9.68 -2.60
CA GLY A 119 -7.88 -10.46 -3.85
C GLY A 119 -6.98 -9.88 -4.94
N VAL A 120 -6.43 -8.67 -4.74
CA VAL A 120 -5.42 -8.10 -5.65
C VAL A 120 -4.02 -8.50 -5.22
N GLU A 121 -3.30 -9.17 -6.11
CA GLU A 121 -1.94 -9.67 -5.87
C GLU A 121 -0.86 -8.59 -5.98
N GLN A 122 -1.10 -7.57 -6.80
CA GLN A 122 -0.16 -6.46 -7.01
C GLN A 122 -0.12 -5.57 -5.76
N GLN A 123 0.96 -5.68 -4.99
CA GLN A 123 1.10 -4.96 -3.71
C GLN A 123 2.36 -4.10 -3.63
N TYR A 124 3.29 -4.29 -4.56
CA TYR A 124 4.56 -3.58 -4.60
C TYR A 124 4.94 -3.18 -6.04
N THR A 125 5.84 -2.19 -6.11
CA THR A 125 6.60 -1.89 -7.33
C THR A 125 7.86 -2.77 -7.42
N ASP A 126 8.44 -2.85 -8.61
CA ASP A 126 9.76 -3.46 -8.85
C ASP A 126 10.90 -2.76 -8.08
N SER A 127 10.70 -1.49 -7.75
CA SER A 127 11.60 -0.73 -6.89
C SER A 127 11.37 -1.00 -5.41
N GLY A 128 10.26 -1.64 -5.02
CA GLY A 128 9.93 -2.09 -3.65
C GLY A 128 8.89 -1.27 -2.89
N PHE A 129 8.45 -0.12 -3.43
CA PHE A 129 7.44 0.70 -2.77
C PHE A 129 6.10 -0.03 -2.67
N ALA A 130 5.44 0.06 -1.52
CA ALA A 130 4.11 -0.49 -1.33
C ALA A 130 3.04 0.32 -2.08
N LEU A 131 2.09 -0.37 -2.68
CA LEU A 131 1.05 0.23 -3.52
C LEU A 131 -0.16 0.70 -2.71
N THR A 132 -0.88 1.67 -3.27
CA THR A 132 -2.30 1.92 -2.97
C THR A 132 -3.16 1.39 -4.11
N GLN A 133 -4.33 0.87 -3.75
CA GLN A 133 -5.38 0.46 -4.69
C GLN A 133 -6.63 1.33 -4.53
N ILE A 134 -6.52 2.41 -3.76
CA ILE A 134 -7.54 3.44 -3.58
C ILE A 134 -7.00 4.76 -4.14
N MET A 135 -7.82 5.45 -4.93
CA MET A 135 -7.46 6.74 -5.54
C MET A 135 -8.46 7.81 -5.12
N GLY A 136 -7.96 9.02 -4.93
CA GLY A 136 -8.75 10.18 -4.51
C GLY A 136 -9.47 10.89 -5.65
N ASN A 137 -10.48 11.66 -5.28
CA ASN A 137 -11.15 12.61 -6.17
C ASN A 137 -10.21 13.79 -6.49
N PRO A 138 -9.85 14.02 -7.77
CA PRO A 138 -8.95 15.10 -8.16
C PRO A 138 -9.49 16.49 -7.80
N ASN A 139 -10.80 16.67 -7.69
CA ASN A 139 -11.34 17.97 -7.29
C ASN A 139 -11.09 18.30 -5.82
N LEU A 140 -10.86 17.29 -4.98
CA LEU A 140 -10.79 17.43 -3.52
C LEU A 140 -9.39 17.16 -2.98
N LEU A 141 -8.67 16.23 -3.62
CA LEU A 141 -7.38 15.71 -3.22
C LEU A 141 -6.37 15.93 -4.37
N HIS A 142 -6.20 17.18 -4.82
CA HIS A 142 -5.20 17.55 -5.82
C HIS A 142 -3.94 18.15 -5.16
N ARG A 143 -2.99 18.59 -5.99
CA ARG A 143 -1.74 19.19 -5.49
C ARG A 143 -2.04 20.41 -4.62
N ASN A 144 -1.40 20.47 -3.44
CA ASN A 144 -1.50 21.59 -2.49
C ASN A 144 -2.93 22.01 -2.11
N SER A 145 -3.91 21.11 -2.23
CA SER A 145 -5.31 21.41 -1.93
C SER A 145 -5.56 21.58 -0.43
N ASP A 146 -6.52 22.43 -0.09
CA ASP A 146 -7.04 22.68 1.27
C ASP A 146 -8.58 22.71 1.30
N VAL A 147 -9.20 21.93 0.42
CA VAL A 147 -10.66 21.90 0.22
C VAL A 147 -11.41 21.59 1.51
N THR A 148 -12.45 22.37 1.81
CA THR A 148 -13.33 22.15 2.96
C THR A 148 -14.67 21.51 2.57
N PHE A 149 -15.41 21.00 3.57
CA PHE A 149 -16.74 20.43 3.35
C PHE A 149 -17.78 21.49 2.94
N GLU A 150 -17.59 22.75 3.33
CA GLU A 150 -18.47 23.87 3.00
C GLU A 150 -18.44 24.21 1.50
N GLU A 151 -17.32 23.95 0.82
CA GLU A 151 -17.18 24.16 -0.63
C GLU A 151 -17.99 23.15 -1.47
N MET A 152 -18.45 22.06 -0.85
CA MET A 152 -19.22 21.00 -1.51
C MET A 152 -20.68 21.40 -1.68
N THR A 153 -20.94 22.40 -2.52
CA THR A 153 -22.26 23.07 -2.63
C THR A 153 -23.39 22.18 -3.18
N ASN A 154 -23.08 21.05 -3.82
CA ASN A 154 -24.06 20.02 -4.17
C ASN A 154 -24.46 19.11 -3.00
N GLY A 155 -23.82 19.28 -1.83
CA GLY A 155 -24.00 18.47 -0.63
C GLY A 155 -22.99 17.32 -0.53
N LEU A 156 -22.69 16.94 0.71
CA LEU A 156 -21.72 15.89 1.04
C LEU A 156 -22.11 14.51 0.49
N SER A 157 -23.41 14.20 0.45
CA SER A 157 -23.93 12.94 -0.09
C SER A 157 -23.83 12.83 -1.61
N PHE A 158 -23.53 13.93 -2.31
CA PHE A 158 -23.34 13.98 -3.76
C PHE A 158 -21.86 14.18 -4.15
N THR A 159 -20.96 14.19 -3.17
CA THR A 159 -19.54 14.46 -3.38
C THR A 159 -18.75 13.22 -2.98
N TRP A 160 -18.11 12.57 -3.95
CA TRP A 160 -17.28 11.39 -3.69
C TRP A 160 -15.86 11.82 -3.28
N LEU A 161 -15.25 11.10 -2.33
CA LEU A 161 -13.91 11.39 -1.80
C LEU A 161 -12.84 10.50 -2.43
N ALA A 162 -13.10 9.20 -2.49
CA ALA A 162 -12.14 8.20 -2.96
C ALA A 162 -12.86 6.95 -3.47
N GLY A 163 -12.17 6.16 -4.28
CA GLY A 163 -12.72 4.94 -4.86
C GLY A 163 -11.68 3.85 -5.08
N GLU A 164 -12.17 2.63 -5.25
CA GLU A 164 -11.38 1.45 -5.58
C GLU A 164 -10.85 1.55 -7.02
N ALA A 165 -9.54 1.61 -7.22
CA ALA A 165 -8.94 1.62 -8.55
C ALA A 165 -8.99 0.24 -9.21
N THR A 166 -9.18 0.20 -10.53
CA THR A 166 -9.16 -1.04 -11.30
C THR A 166 -7.74 -1.58 -11.47
N GLY A 167 -6.78 -0.69 -11.77
CA GLY A 167 -5.38 -1.00 -12.02
C GLY A 167 -4.54 0.29 -12.07
N ASP A 168 -3.46 0.28 -12.85
CA ASP A 168 -2.44 1.36 -12.87
C ASP A 168 -2.11 1.82 -11.45
N PHE A 169 -1.91 0.85 -10.56
CA PHE A 169 -1.68 1.11 -9.14
C PHE A 169 -0.37 1.89 -8.97
N GLN A 170 -0.36 2.75 -7.97
CA GLN A 170 0.75 3.64 -7.68
C GLN A 170 1.23 3.41 -6.25
N PRO A 171 2.50 3.71 -5.94
CA PRO A 171 2.95 3.73 -4.56
C PRO A 171 2.04 4.60 -3.71
N TRP A 172 1.66 4.14 -2.52
CA TRP A 172 0.83 4.96 -1.64
C TRP A 172 1.55 6.25 -1.23
N CYS A 173 2.90 6.23 -1.21
CA CYS A 173 3.74 7.39 -0.91
C CYS A 173 3.86 8.38 -2.09
N TYR A 174 3.45 7.99 -3.29
CA TYR A 174 3.47 8.87 -4.46
C TYR A 174 2.45 10.01 -4.25
N PRO A 175 2.85 11.29 -4.38
CA PRO A 175 1.96 12.38 -4.00
C PRO A 175 0.80 12.62 -4.96
N PHE A 176 0.72 11.93 -6.11
CA PHE A 176 -0.32 12.15 -7.12
C PHE A 176 -1.37 11.03 -7.17
N ASN A 177 -1.81 10.58 -5.99
CA ASN A 177 -2.74 9.45 -5.81
C ASN A 177 -4.22 9.84 -6.02
N TRP A 178 -4.52 10.51 -7.15
CA TRP A 178 -5.87 10.83 -7.61
C TRP A 178 -6.05 10.51 -9.09
N ARG A 179 -7.29 10.34 -9.54
CA ARG A 179 -7.64 10.26 -10.96
C ARG A 179 -9.12 10.59 -11.19
N PRO A 180 -9.50 11.14 -12.36
CA PRO A 180 -10.89 11.41 -12.71
C PRO A 180 -11.76 10.15 -12.62
N LEU A 181 -13.03 10.30 -12.24
CA LEU A 181 -13.95 9.17 -12.14
C LEU A 181 -14.21 8.52 -13.51
N GLY A 182 -14.16 9.33 -14.57
CA GLY A 182 -14.41 8.91 -15.94
C GLY A 182 -15.89 8.69 -16.23
N THR A 183 -16.17 8.10 -17.39
CA THR A 183 -17.55 7.91 -17.87
C THR A 183 -18.07 6.49 -17.71
N LYS A 184 -17.24 5.56 -17.25
CA LYS A 184 -17.60 4.15 -17.05
C LYS A 184 -16.64 3.50 -16.05
N LEU A 185 -17.20 2.63 -15.20
CA LEU A 185 -16.41 1.81 -14.29
C LEU A 185 -15.92 0.54 -15.00
N CYS A 186 -14.83 -0.05 -14.49
CA CYS A 186 -14.23 -1.26 -15.03
C CYS A 186 -13.85 -1.14 -16.53
N GLN A 187 -13.54 0.07 -17.01
CA GLN A 187 -13.19 0.37 -18.41
C GLN A 187 -11.68 0.37 -18.65
N GLY A 188 -10.94 -0.48 -17.93
CA GLY A 188 -9.48 -0.61 -18.05
C GLY A 188 -8.73 -0.17 -16.79
N PRO A 189 -7.39 -0.24 -16.80
CA PRO A 189 -6.59 -0.09 -15.59
C PRO A 189 -6.66 1.33 -15.00
N ALA A 190 -6.85 2.35 -15.83
CA ALA A 190 -7.02 3.72 -15.36
C ALA A 190 -8.40 4.03 -14.74
N SER A 191 -9.38 3.11 -14.81
CA SER A 191 -10.73 3.36 -14.25
C SER A 191 -10.83 3.01 -12.76
N TYR A 192 -12.03 3.23 -12.21
CA TYR A 192 -12.45 2.71 -10.91
C TYR A 192 -13.28 1.43 -11.07
N GLY A 193 -13.27 0.60 -10.03
CA GLY A 193 -14.06 -0.61 -9.90
C GLY A 193 -13.30 -1.91 -10.15
N ARG A 194 -13.92 -3.01 -9.74
CA ARG A 194 -13.42 -4.37 -9.84
C ARG A 194 -14.21 -5.14 -10.91
N PRO A 195 -13.57 -5.55 -12.02
CA PRO A 195 -14.23 -6.38 -13.04
C PRO A 195 -14.82 -7.66 -12.45
N GLU A 196 -14.17 -8.25 -11.45
CA GLU A 196 -14.64 -9.47 -10.78
C GLU A 196 -15.96 -9.26 -10.00
N TRP A 197 -16.27 -8.00 -9.63
CA TRP A 197 -17.51 -7.64 -8.95
C TRP A 197 -18.54 -7.01 -9.88
N GLY A 198 -18.21 -6.76 -11.16
CA GLY A 198 -19.06 -6.01 -12.09
C GLY A 198 -19.32 -4.57 -11.62
N GLY A 199 -18.38 -3.96 -10.90
CA GLY A 199 -18.56 -2.64 -10.30
C GLY A 199 -17.55 -2.31 -9.20
N GLY A 200 -17.76 -1.21 -8.50
CA GLY A 200 -16.87 -0.76 -7.43
C GLY A 200 -17.57 0.14 -6.42
N HIS A 201 -16.93 0.32 -5.28
CA HIS A 201 -17.37 1.24 -4.26
C HIS A 201 -16.74 2.62 -4.44
N LEU A 202 -17.54 3.64 -4.18
CA LEU A 202 -17.08 5.01 -3.93
C LEU A 202 -17.46 5.40 -2.51
N LEU A 203 -16.51 6.05 -1.83
CA LEU A 203 -16.70 6.72 -0.55
C LEU A 203 -17.22 8.14 -0.80
N PHE A 204 -18.22 8.57 -0.04
CA PHE A 204 -18.80 9.92 -0.11
C PHE A 204 -18.40 10.78 1.09
N ALA A 205 -18.52 12.10 0.91
CA ALA A 205 -18.10 13.09 1.88
C ALA A 205 -18.99 13.19 3.11
N ASP A 206 -20.13 12.49 3.16
CA ASP A 206 -20.94 12.26 4.36
C ASP A 206 -20.60 10.91 5.05
N GLY A 207 -19.61 10.20 4.53
CA GLY A 207 -19.10 8.93 5.07
C GLY A 207 -19.89 7.70 4.68
N HIS A 208 -20.89 7.80 3.80
CA HIS A 208 -21.52 6.62 3.22
C HIS A 208 -20.68 6.03 2.09
N ILE A 209 -20.88 4.74 1.84
CA ILE A 209 -20.18 4.01 0.77
C ILE A 209 -21.22 3.37 -0.12
N LYS A 210 -21.13 3.65 -1.41
CA LYS A 210 -22.09 3.19 -2.41
C LYS A 210 -21.40 2.34 -3.46
N PHE A 211 -22.00 1.18 -3.73
CA PHE A 211 -21.58 0.33 -4.83
C PHE A 211 -22.23 0.80 -6.13
N PHE A 212 -21.42 0.98 -7.17
CA PHE A 212 -21.84 1.31 -8.52
C PHE A 212 -21.47 0.16 -9.44
N THR A 213 -22.44 -0.28 -10.25
CA THR A 213 -22.20 -1.33 -11.24
C THR A 213 -21.50 -0.76 -12.47
N ASP A 214 -20.87 -1.62 -13.26
CA ASP A 214 -20.33 -1.28 -14.60
C ASP A 214 -21.40 -0.84 -15.61
N ALA A 215 -22.67 -1.09 -15.32
CA ALA A 215 -23.85 -0.61 -16.03
C ALA A 215 -24.34 0.78 -15.58
N THR A 216 -23.68 1.41 -14.59
CA THR A 216 -24.00 2.78 -14.14
C THR A 216 -23.93 3.75 -15.32
N SER A 217 -24.93 4.64 -15.45
CA SER A 217 -24.99 5.55 -16.59
C SER A 217 -23.85 6.57 -16.58
N SER A 218 -23.30 6.85 -17.76
CA SER A 218 -22.21 7.83 -17.93
C SER A 218 -22.61 9.23 -17.45
N GLN A 219 -23.87 9.62 -17.66
CA GLN A 219 -24.41 10.90 -17.17
C GLN A 219 -24.36 11.00 -15.64
N MET A 220 -24.58 9.91 -14.92
CA MET A 220 -24.50 9.91 -13.46
C MET A 220 -23.05 10.07 -13.00
N LEU A 221 -22.11 9.34 -13.61
CA LEU A 221 -20.68 9.45 -13.28
C LEU A 221 -20.15 10.85 -13.59
N GLN A 222 -20.53 11.42 -14.74
CA GLN A 222 -20.20 12.81 -15.10
C GLN A 222 -20.75 13.84 -14.11
N ARG A 223 -21.95 13.61 -13.55
CA ARG A 223 -22.50 14.50 -12.51
C ARG A 223 -21.67 14.47 -11.22
N TYR A 224 -21.14 13.31 -10.84
CA TYR A 224 -20.26 13.21 -9.67
C TYR A 224 -18.85 13.77 -9.94
N ASP A 225 -18.32 13.56 -11.14
CA ASP A 225 -17.01 14.10 -11.56
C ASP A 225 -17.02 15.63 -11.66
N ALA A 226 -18.16 16.22 -12.03
CA ALA A 226 -18.37 17.66 -12.11
C ALA A 226 -18.96 18.30 -10.83
N ALA A 227 -19.08 17.55 -9.73
CA ALA A 227 -19.59 18.08 -8.47
C ALA A 227 -18.59 19.09 -7.87
N PRO A 228 -19.06 20.27 -7.38
CA PRO A 228 -18.20 21.29 -6.81
C PRO A 228 -17.62 20.88 -5.44
N PRO A 229 -16.46 21.43 -5.03
CA PRO A 229 -15.61 22.34 -5.83
C PRO A 229 -15.01 21.62 -7.06
N VAL A 230 -14.64 22.36 -8.10
CA VAL A 230 -14.04 21.79 -9.32
C VAL A 230 -12.65 22.39 -9.48
N ALA A 231 -11.63 21.55 -9.37
CA ALA A 231 -10.25 21.97 -9.48
C ALA A 231 -9.88 22.28 -10.94
N THR A 232 -8.91 23.15 -11.13
CA THR A 232 -8.36 23.47 -12.45
C THR A 232 -7.58 22.29 -13.03
N LYS A 233 -7.37 22.32 -14.35
CA LYS A 233 -6.53 21.32 -15.03
C LYS A 233 -5.07 21.34 -14.55
N ALA A 234 -4.58 22.50 -14.12
CA ALA A 234 -3.20 22.64 -13.65
C ALA A 234 -3.02 22.01 -12.25
N GLU A 235 -4.01 22.17 -11.38
CA GLU A 235 -4.05 21.56 -10.05
C GLU A 235 -4.16 20.03 -10.12
N THR A 236 -4.98 19.53 -11.04
CA THR A 236 -5.24 18.09 -11.18
C THR A 236 -4.23 17.36 -12.06
N ALA A 237 -3.28 18.08 -12.67
CA ALA A 237 -2.26 17.50 -13.54
C ALA A 237 -1.38 16.49 -12.79
N VAL A 238 -1.26 15.29 -13.35
CA VAL A 238 -0.40 14.22 -12.84
C VAL A 238 0.83 14.09 -13.75
N PRO A 239 2.06 14.07 -13.20
CA PRO A 239 3.26 13.81 -13.98
C PRO A 239 3.18 12.47 -14.71
N LYS A 240 3.71 12.40 -15.94
CA LYS A 240 3.83 11.15 -16.67
C LYS A 240 4.86 10.25 -15.97
N LYS A 241 4.39 9.40 -15.07
CA LYS A 241 5.18 8.38 -14.38
C LYS A 241 4.43 7.06 -14.39
N VAL A 242 5.10 6.01 -14.85
CA VAL A 242 4.56 4.64 -14.87
C VAL A 242 5.38 3.83 -13.86
N PHE A 243 4.68 3.13 -12.98
CA PHE A 243 5.30 2.24 -12.01
C PHE A 243 5.16 0.80 -12.50
N GLN A 244 6.25 0.05 -12.48
CA GLN A 244 6.19 -1.38 -12.77
C GLN A 244 5.68 -2.09 -11.53
N THR A 245 4.46 -2.60 -11.61
CA THR A 245 3.78 -3.31 -10.51
C THR A 245 3.73 -4.79 -10.78
N GLY A 246 3.85 -5.61 -9.75
CA GLY A 246 3.88 -7.06 -9.91
C GLY A 246 3.73 -7.78 -8.59
N ASN A 247 3.89 -9.10 -8.66
CA ASN A 247 3.97 -9.95 -7.48
C ASN A 247 5.42 -9.91 -6.96
N PHE A 248 5.76 -8.82 -6.29
CA PHE A 248 7.02 -8.67 -5.57
C PHE A 248 6.81 -8.93 -4.07
N HIS A 249 7.86 -9.34 -3.38
CA HIS A 249 7.83 -9.55 -1.93
C HIS A 249 9.18 -9.22 -1.31
N TRP A 250 9.11 -8.77 -0.06
CA TRP A 250 10.27 -8.48 0.77
C TRP A 250 10.54 -9.64 1.73
N ASP A 251 11.77 -10.12 1.73
CA ASP A 251 12.27 -11.09 2.71
C ASP A 251 13.30 -10.43 3.60
N ARG A 252 13.19 -10.65 4.91
CA ARG A 252 14.15 -10.17 5.91
C ARG A 252 15.28 -11.19 6.09
N ILE A 253 16.51 -10.68 6.18
CA ILE A 253 17.71 -11.44 6.52
C ILE A 253 18.37 -10.74 7.70
N ASP A 254 18.44 -11.41 8.84
CA ASP A 254 19.14 -10.87 10.01
C ASP A 254 20.66 -10.95 9.80
N LEU A 255 21.35 -9.87 10.14
CA LEU A 255 22.81 -9.78 10.09
C LEU A 255 23.37 -9.98 11.50
N GLN A 256 24.52 -10.64 11.58
CA GLN A 256 25.19 -10.89 12.83
C GLN A 256 25.76 -9.59 13.40
N SER A 257 25.49 -9.33 14.67
CA SER A 257 25.98 -8.21 15.45
C SER A 257 26.17 -8.66 16.90
N ASP A 258 26.65 -7.78 17.77
CA ASP A 258 26.79 -8.02 19.19
C ASP A 258 25.43 -8.46 19.80
N PRO A 259 25.31 -9.70 20.31
CA PRO A 259 24.07 -10.20 20.90
C PRO A 259 23.64 -9.42 22.15
N GLU A 260 24.57 -8.76 22.83
CA GLU A 260 24.30 -7.89 23.99
C GLU A 260 24.14 -6.42 23.59
N GLY A 261 24.34 -6.12 22.31
CA GLY A 261 24.19 -4.79 21.73
C GLY A 261 22.75 -4.29 21.72
N ARG A 262 22.59 -2.97 21.72
CA ARG A 262 21.27 -2.34 21.59
C ARG A 262 20.77 -2.24 20.16
N ASP A 263 21.61 -2.48 19.16
CA ASP A 263 21.26 -2.31 17.75
C ASP A 263 21.20 -3.65 17.03
N GLU A 264 20.08 -3.90 16.37
CA GLU A 264 19.92 -5.00 15.45
C GLU A 264 20.17 -4.52 14.01
N TYR A 265 20.85 -5.35 13.22
CA TYR A 265 21.12 -5.09 11.83
C TYR A 265 20.48 -6.15 10.96
N PHE A 266 19.86 -5.74 9.87
CA PHE A 266 19.19 -6.66 8.96
C PHE A 266 19.20 -6.11 7.54
N ALA A 267 19.06 -7.02 6.57
CA ALA A 267 18.86 -6.69 5.18
C ALA A 267 17.44 -7.10 4.74
N TYR A 268 16.85 -6.31 3.85
CA TYR A 268 15.65 -6.66 3.13
C TYR A 268 15.99 -6.95 1.68
N SER A 269 15.52 -8.09 1.19
CA SER A 269 15.72 -8.53 -0.20
C SER A 269 14.38 -8.48 -0.93
N LEU A 270 14.30 -7.72 -2.01
CA LEU A 270 13.11 -7.63 -2.85
C LEU A 270 13.21 -8.65 -3.98
N SER A 271 12.25 -9.55 -4.05
CA SER A 271 12.20 -10.59 -5.08
C SER A 271 10.92 -10.49 -5.90
N GLY A 272 11.04 -10.69 -7.22
CA GLY A 272 9.91 -10.77 -8.15
C GLY A 272 9.44 -12.20 -8.42
N SER A 273 8.64 -12.35 -9.48
CA SER A 273 8.24 -13.66 -9.98
C SER A 273 9.47 -14.51 -10.33
N ALA A 274 9.40 -15.81 -10.02
CA ALA A 274 10.52 -16.75 -10.11
C ALA A 274 11.72 -16.47 -9.16
N ASN A 275 11.50 -15.77 -8.03
CA ASN A 275 12.50 -15.51 -6.98
C ASN A 275 13.77 -14.80 -7.48
N VAL A 276 13.63 -14.02 -8.55
CA VAL A 276 14.69 -13.18 -9.06
C VAL A 276 14.84 -11.97 -8.14
N LEU A 277 16.05 -11.77 -7.62
CA LEU A 277 16.35 -10.71 -6.69
C LEU A 277 16.53 -9.39 -7.45
N LEU A 278 15.85 -8.34 -7.00
CA LEU A 278 15.82 -7.02 -7.63
C LEU A 278 16.55 -5.98 -6.80
N LYS A 279 16.42 -6.06 -5.48
CA LYS A 279 16.94 -5.05 -4.57
C LYS A 279 17.39 -5.65 -3.25
N LEU A 280 18.43 -5.07 -2.65
CA LEU A 280 18.92 -5.44 -1.34
C LEU A 280 19.24 -4.18 -0.55
N ASN A 281 18.51 -3.95 0.55
CA ASN A 281 18.67 -2.77 1.40
C ASN A 281 19.06 -3.20 2.82
N VAL A 282 20.06 -2.55 3.40
CA VAL A 282 20.54 -2.80 4.76
C VAL A 282 20.02 -1.70 5.68
N TYR A 283 19.57 -2.12 6.85
CA TYR A 283 19.01 -1.25 7.89
C TYR A 283 19.62 -1.59 9.25
N SER A 284 19.45 -0.67 10.18
CA SER A 284 19.61 -0.90 11.62
C SER A 284 18.33 -0.52 12.36
N GLN A 285 18.12 -1.10 13.53
CA GLN A 285 17.03 -0.76 14.42
C GLN A 285 17.47 -0.92 15.87
N VAL A 286 17.12 0.05 16.71
CA VAL A 286 17.34 -0.04 18.15
C VAL A 286 16.38 -1.07 18.76
N LEU A 287 16.93 -2.04 19.47
CA LEU A 287 16.22 -2.97 20.33
C LEU A 287 15.75 -2.24 21.60
N LEU A 288 14.44 -2.23 21.77
CA LEU A 288 13.78 -1.56 22.89
C LEU A 288 13.68 -2.51 24.07
N THR A 289 14.00 -1.99 25.26
CA THR A 289 13.75 -2.67 26.52
C THR A 289 12.26 -2.85 26.78
N GLU A 290 11.88 -3.77 27.67
CA GLU A 290 10.46 -3.99 28.03
C GLU A 290 9.76 -2.71 28.53
N GLU A 291 10.48 -1.81 29.19
CA GLU A 291 9.93 -0.53 29.64
C GLU A 291 9.75 0.47 28.49
N GLU A 292 10.70 0.55 27.56
CA GLU A 292 10.59 1.41 26.37
C GLU A 292 9.45 0.92 25.44
N GLN A 293 9.23 -0.38 25.35
CA GLN A 293 8.12 -0.96 24.58
C GLN A 293 6.73 -0.57 25.10
N LYS A 294 6.62 -0.17 26.39
CA LYS A 294 5.37 0.33 26.98
C LYS A 294 5.09 1.79 26.59
N GLN A 295 6.08 2.51 26.06
CA GLN A 295 5.87 3.88 25.60
C GLN A 295 4.97 3.93 24.36
N PRO A 296 4.25 5.05 24.13
CA PRO A 296 3.48 5.20 22.91
C PRO A 296 4.38 5.08 21.68
N LYS A 297 3.95 4.28 20.69
CA LYS A 297 4.74 3.98 19.49
C LYS A 297 5.24 5.21 18.72
N SER A 298 4.55 6.35 18.86
CA SER A 298 4.92 7.63 18.26
C SER A 298 6.24 8.22 18.76
N TYR A 299 6.76 7.77 19.91
CA TYR A 299 8.03 8.25 20.49
C TYR A 299 9.22 7.35 20.17
N LEU A 300 8.97 6.17 19.58
CA LEU A 300 10.02 5.20 19.27
C LEU A 300 10.62 5.56 17.92
N GLU A 301 11.93 5.46 17.77
CA GLU A 301 12.57 5.62 16.47
C GLU A 301 12.38 4.36 15.61
N GLY A 302 12.16 4.58 14.31
CA GLY A 302 12.02 3.51 13.33
C GLY A 302 13.36 3.01 12.83
N PRO A 303 13.36 1.92 12.03
CA PRO A 303 14.58 1.44 11.40
C PRO A 303 15.23 2.48 10.50
N GLN A 304 16.55 2.61 10.61
CA GLN A 304 17.36 3.53 9.83
C GLN A 304 17.95 2.82 8.62
N PHE A 305 17.77 3.43 7.44
CA PHE A 305 18.39 2.97 6.20
C PHE A 305 19.90 3.25 6.24
N LEU A 306 20.71 2.23 5.96
CA LEU A 306 22.17 2.33 5.99
C LEU A 306 22.79 2.28 4.59
N LEU A 307 22.34 1.34 3.76
CA LEU A 307 22.99 1.04 2.50
C LEU A 307 22.03 0.35 1.53
N GLU A 308 22.10 0.73 0.25
CA GLU A 308 21.54 -0.05 -0.86
C GLU A 308 22.67 -0.82 -1.53
N ILE A 309 22.46 -2.11 -1.76
CA ILE A 309 23.41 -3.01 -2.42
C ILE A 309 22.90 -3.31 -3.82
N ASP A 310 23.66 -2.88 -4.81
CA ASP A 310 23.48 -3.22 -6.22
C ASP A 310 24.49 -4.29 -6.68
N SER A 311 24.46 -4.64 -7.97
CA SER A 311 25.34 -5.66 -8.56
C SER A 311 26.83 -5.26 -8.60
N THR A 312 27.16 -3.99 -8.35
CA THR A 312 28.51 -3.41 -8.42
C THR A 312 29.08 -3.01 -7.06
N THR A 313 28.25 -2.99 -6.02
CA THR A 313 28.61 -2.53 -4.67
C THR A 313 29.72 -3.41 -4.07
N ASP A 314 30.82 -2.80 -3.62
CA ASP A 314 31.79 -3.48 -2.76
C ASP A 314 31.21 -3.60 -1.34
N ILE A 315 30.57 -4.73 -1.06
CA ILE A 315 29.87 -4.98 0.21
C ILE A 315 30.81 -4.88 1.40
N ALA A 316 32.05 -5.35 1.28
CA ALA A 316 32.99 -5.33 2.39
C ALA A 316 33.41 -3.90 2.74
N ALA A 317 33.69 -3.07 1.73
CA ALA A 317 33.97 -1.66 1.94
C ALA A 317 32.73 -0.89 2.45
N ALA A 318 31.56 -1.17 1.87
CA ALA A 318 30.33 -0.48 2.20
C ALA A 318 29.84 -0.76 3.63
N LEU A 319 29.90 -2.01 4.10
CA LEU A 319 29.56 -2.33 5.50
C LEU A 319 30.53 -1.70 6.51
N LYS A 320 31.81 -1.50 6.14
CA LYS A 320 32.77 -0.80 7.02
C LYS A 320 32.45 0.69 7.18
N ALA A 321 31.65 1.26 6.28
CA ALA A 321 31.19 2.64 6.36
C ALA A 321 29.89 2.80 7.18
N THR A 322 29.34 1.70 7.71
CA THR A 322 28.14 1.74 8.55
C THR A 322 28.49 1.47 10.02
N PRO A 323 27.59 1.81 10.96
CA PRO A 323 27.80 1.53 12.39
C PRO A 323 27.94 0.02 12.72
N LEU A 324 27.60 -0.87 11.78
CA LEU A 324 27.76 -2.32 11.96
C LEU A 324 29.21 -2.73 12.20
N VAL A 325 30.19 -1.96 11.70
CA VAL A 325 31.62 -2.26 11.90
C VAL A 325 32.03 -2.22 13.37
N ASP A 326 31.40 -1.35 14.15
CA ASP A 326 31.66 -1.18 15.58
C ASP A 326 30.79 -2.14 16.42
N ALA A 327 29.65 -2.56 15.87
CA ALA A 327 28.68 -3.45 16.51
C ALA A 327 28.88 -4.94 16.20
N ALA A 328 29.91 -5.33 15.45
CA ALA A 328 30.16 -6.73 15.09
C ALA A 328 31.65 -7.09 15.24
N THR A 329 31.92 -8.32 15.67
CA THR A 329 33.28 -8.89 15.61
C THR A 329 33.73 -9.09 14.17
N SER A 330 35.05 -9.17 13.94
CA SER A 330 35.60 -9.43 12.60
C SER A 330 35.02 -10.69 11.94
N GLU A 331 34.79 -11.75 12.71
CA GLU A 331 34.21 -13.01 12.22
C GLU A 331 32.74 -12.84 11.81
N GLN A 332 31.94 -12.13 12.62
CA GLN A 332 30.54 -11.83 12.31
C GLN A 332 30.43 -10.93 11.09
N LEU A 333 31.29 -9.92 10.96
CA LEU A 333 31.32 -9.03 9.81
C LEU A 333 31.67 -9.78 8.53
N GLU A 334 32.66 -10.70 8.58
CA GLU A 334 33.00 -11.56 7.44
C GLU A 334 31.84 -12.48 7.05
N ALA A 335 31.13 -13.06 8.03
CA ALA A 335 29.93 -13.87 7.79
C ALA A 335 28.79 -13.06 7.13
N ASN A 336 28.59 -11.81 7.56
CA ASN A 336 27.62 -10.90 6.94
C ASN A 336 27.98 -10.58 5.50
N VAL A 337 29.25 -10.23 5.24
CA VAL A 337 29.75 -9.98 3.89
C VAL A 337 29.49 -11.19 2.99
N LYS A 338 29.82 -12.41 3.45
CA LYS A 338 29.61 -13.64 2.68
C LYS A 338 28.13 -13.87 2.36
N THR A 339 27.25 -13.66 3.33
CA THR A 339 25.79 -13.79 3.16
C THR A 339 25.28 -12.81 2.11
N LEU A 340 25.62 -11.53 2.23
CA LEU A 340 25.17 -10.50 1.30
C LEU A 340 25.78 -10.66 -0.09
N GLN A 341 27.04 -11.10 -0.22
CA GLN A 341 27.67 -11.43 -1.51
C GLN A 341 26.98 -12.61 -2.20
N ALA A 342 26.53 -13.61 -1.45
CA ALA A 342 25.76 -14.72 -2.02
C ALA A 342 24.42 -14.24 -2.60
N LEU A 343 23.77 -13.28 -1.95
CA LEU A 343 22.56 -12.63 -2.45
C LEU A 343 22.84 -11.69 -3.63
N GLN A 344 23.90 -10.88 -3.56
CA GLN A 344 24.29 -9.95 -4.62
C GLN A 344 24.50 -10.64 -5.98
N LYS A 345 25.04 -11.86 -5.98
CA LYS A 345 25.19 -12.68 -7.20
C LYS A 345 23.87 -13.02 -7.90
N ARG A 346 22.75 -12.94 -7.18
CA ARG A 346 21.39 -13.17 -7.69
C ARG A 346 20.72 -11.89 -8.18
N LEU A 347 21.29 -10.71 -7.91
CA LEU A 347 20.78 -9.46 -8.47
C LEU A 347 20.86 -9.55 -10.00
N GLN A 348 19.79 -9.11 -10.67
CA GLN A 348 19.79 -9.02 -12.13
C GLN A 348 20.98 -8.15 -12.59
N LYS A 349 21.67 -8.60 -13.64
CA LYS A 349 22.70 -7.80 -14.32
C LYS A 349 22.07 -6.82 -15.28
#